data_AF-A0A397TJF1-F1
#
_entry.id   AF-A0A397TJF1-F1
#
_cell.length_a   1.000
_cell.length_b   1.000
_cell.length_c   1.000
_cell.angle_alpha   90.00
_cell.angle_beta   90.00
_cell.angle_gamma   90.00
#
_symmetry.space_group_name_H-M   'P 1'
#
loop_
_entity.id
_entity.type
_entity.pdbx_description
1 polymer ?
#
loop_
_entity_poly.entity_id
_entity_poly.type
_entity_poly.pdbx_seq_one_letter_code
_entity_poly.pdbx_strand_id
1 'polypeptide(L)'
;MLRRNSQRKAKKTKVINTSEEISVLKSCEIYRKNFDVCNVEINDEPLPGKKLLKPVSTLARKSVSDWTEQDVMPLVKILAGRIVIDGIGKNFLGANALGRINEDLTTFIFAHPKIWSMVDPVYFSIDVTTCPNNAPPVINAYPPFGSPHC
;
A
#
# COMPACT_ATOMS: atom_id res chain seq x y z
N MET A 1 51.56 28.45 -35.44
CA MET A 1 50.29 28.84 -34.81
C MET A 1 49.82 27.70 -33.91
N LEU A 2 49.99 27.83 -32.58
CA LEU A 2 49.44 26.91 -31.58
C LEU A 2 48.05 27.40 -31.17
N ARG A 3 47.01 26.58 -31.31
CA ARG A 3 45.70 26.81 -30.67
C ARG A 3 45.54 25.87 -29.48
N ARG A 4 45.66 26.43 -28.28
CA ARG A 4 45.27 25.81 -27.00
C ARG A 4 43.74 25.84 -26.90
N ASN A 5 43.09 24.69 -26.80
CA ASN A 5 41.68 24.63 -26.36
C ASN A 5 41.63 24.16 -24.91
N SER A 6 41.18 25.07 -24.06
CA SER A 6 41.04 24.94 -22.60
C SER A 6 39.94 23.94 -22.24
N GLN A 7 40.26 23.02 -21.33
CA GLN A 7 39.31 22.07 -20.73
C GLN A 7 38.27 22.83 -19.88
N ARG A 8 36.99 22.81 -20.28
CA ARG A 8 35.89 23.20 -19.40
C ARG A 8 35.58 22.03 -18.46
N LYS A 9 36.01 22.14 -17.20
CA LYS A 9 35.56 21.24 -16.11
C LYS A 9 34.06 21.47 -15.88
N ALA A 10 33.23 20.49 -16.19
CA ALA A 10 31.85 20.46 -15.74
C ALA A 10 31.85 20.29 -14.21
N LYS A 11 31.49 21.35 -13.49
CA LYS A 11 31.15 21.25 -12.06
C LYS A 11 29.93 20.35 -11.97
N LYS A 12 30.09 19.13 -11.44
CA LYS A 12 28.96 18.27 -11.07
C LYS A 12 28.17 19.02 -10.00
N THR A 13 27.00 19.52 -10.41
CA THR A 13 26.00 20.10 -9.52
C THR A 13 25.69 19.07 -8.44
N LYS A 14 25.89 19.46 -7.18
CA LYS A 14 25.55 18.66 -6.01
C LYS A 14 24.02 18.56 -6.02
N VAL A 15 23.50 17.37 -6.35
CA VAL A 15 22.06 17.10 -6.29
C VAL A 15 21.67 17.21 -4.82
N ILE A 16 20.90 18.25 -4.51
CA ILE A 16 20.30 18.44 -3.19
C ILE A 16 18.99 17.66 -3.28
N ASN A 17 19.02 16.37 -2.89
CA ASN A 17 17.82 15.55 -2.86
C ASN A 17 16.78 16.22 -1.95
N THR A 18 15.54 16.27 -2.43
CA THR A 18 14.42 16.82 -1.67
C THR A 18 14.09 15.93 -0.48
N SER A 19 13.39 16.48 0.52
CA SER A 19 12.96 15.73 1.71
C SER A 19 12.12 14.48 1.36
N GLU A 20 11.36 14.56 0.26
CA GLU A 20 10.55 13.46 -0.26
C GLU A 20 11.43 12.35 -0.87
N GLU A 21 12.45 12.69 -1.66
CA GLU A 21 13.41 11.71 -2.19
C GLU A 21 14.21 11.03 -1.07
N ILE A 22 14.56 11.75 -0.01
CA ILE A 22 15.24 11.19 1.17
C ILE A 22 14.32 10.23 1.93
N SER A 23 13.02 10.55 2.01
CA SER A 23 11.99 9.68 2.61
C SER A 23 11.82 8.38 1.81
N VAL A 24 11.74 8.49 0.48
CA VAL A 24 11.62 7.35 -0.44
C VAL A 24 12.88 6.48 -0.44
N LEU A 25 14.07 7.08 -0.40
CA LEU A 25 15.33 6.34 -0.31
C LEU A 25 15.45 5.59 1.02
N LYS A 26 15.00 6.21 2.13
CA LYS A 26 14.94 5.54 3.44
C LYS A 26 13.94 4.39 3.45
N SER A 27 12.76 4.55 2.86
CA SER A 27 11.78 3.45 2.77
C SER A 27 12.28 2.32 1.87
N CYS A 28 12.97 2.61 0.78
CA CYS A 28 13.64 1.61 -0.06
C CYS A 28 14.80 0.89 0.65
N GLU A 29 15.59 1.58 1.48
CA GLU A 29 16.63 0.92 2.29
C GLU A 29 16.05 0.04 3.39
N ILE A 30 14.97 0.50 4.05
CA ILE A 30 14.21 -0.31 5.01
C ILE A 30 13.61 -1.54 4.31
N TYR A 31 13.08 -1.37 3.10
CA TYR A 31 12.57 -2.47 2.28
C TYR A 31 13.67 -3.47 1.97
N ARG A 32 14.80 -3.06 1.38
CA ARG A 32 15.93 -3.95 1.08
C ARG A 32 16.48 -4.70 2.30
N LYS A 33 16.49 -4.06 3.48
CA LYS A 33 16.97 -4.69 4.73
C LYS A 33 15.97 -5.70 5.33
N ASN A 34 14.68 -5.59 5.00
CA ASN A 34 13.62 -6.45 5.55
C ASN A 34 12.99 -7.38 4.49
N PHE A 35 13.47 -7.33 3.24
CA PHE A 35 12.92 -8.08 2.11
C PHE A 35 13.08 -9.61 2.26
N ASP A 36 13.99 -10.07 3.13
CA ASP A 36 14.23 -11.50 3.36
C ASP A 36 13.12 -12.24 4.12
N VAL A 37 11.98 -11.59 4.40
CA VAL A 37 10.94 -12.22 5.22
C VAL A 37 9.53 -11.83 4.73
N CYS A 38 9.20 -12.13 3.47
CA CYS A 38 7.81 -12.40 3.11
C CYS A 38 7.43 -13.76 3.73
N ASN A 39 7.00 -13.73 4.99
CA ASN A 39 6.66 -14.92 5.78
C ASN A 39 5.29 -15.51 5.46
N VAL A 40 4.62 -15.00 4.43
CA VAL A 40 3.21 -15.30 4.19
C VAL A 40 3.07 -16.21 2.99
N GLU A 41 2.43 -17.36 3.21
CA GLU A 41 2.05 -18.26 2.12
C GLU A 41 0.99 -17.57 1.25
N ILE A 42 1.26 -17.46 -0.05
CA ILE A 42 0.34 -16.88 -1.02
C ILE A 42 -0.96 -17.68 -0.99
N ASN A 43 -2.08 -16.97 -0.93
CA ASN A 43 -3.39 -17.55 -1.04
C ASN A 43 -4.16 -16.97 -2.22
N ASP A 44 -4.22 -17.77 -3.28
CA ASP A 44 -4.84 -17.42 -4.55
C ASP A 44 -6.37 -17.34 -4.48
N GLU A 45 -7.00 -17.86 -3.42
CA GLU A 45 -8.44 -17.74 -3.26
C GLU A 45 -8.83 -16.29 -2.90
N PRO A 46 -9.71 -15.64 -3.70
CA PRO A 46 -10.20 -14.31 -3.39
C PRO A 46 -10.85 -14.26 -2.00
N LEU A 47 -10.39 -13.33 -1.17
CA LEU A 47 -10.94 -13.12 0.15
C LEU A 47 -12.38 -12.59 0.03
N PRO A 48 -13.41 -13.30 0.57
CA PRO A 48 -14.77 -12.80 0.51
C PRO A 48 -14.91 -11.51 1.32
N GLY A 49 -15.28 -10.41 0.67
CA GLY A 49 -15.37 -9.08 1.28
C GLY A 49 -16.22 -9.03 2.53
N LYS A 50 -17.28 -9.85 2.64
CA LYS A 50 -18.10 -9.97 3.87
C LYS A 50 -17.29 -10.27 5.14
N LYS A 51 -16.13 -10.93 5.05
CA LYS A 51 -15.23 -11.22 6.18
C LYS A 51 -14.57 -9.95 6.74
N LEU A 52 -14.48 -8.89 5.93
CA LEU A 52 -13.84 -7.62 6.28
C LEU A 52 -14.78 -6.68 7.06
N LEU A 53 -16.10 -6.85 6.93
CA LEU A 53 -17.05 -5.87 7.46
C LEU A 53 -16.89 -5.64 8.96
N LYS A 54 -16.85 -6.71 9.76
CA LYS A 54 -16.71 -6.63 11.21
C LYS A 54 -15.36 -6.04 11.66
N PRO A 55 -14.20 -6.58 11.24
CA PRO A 55 -12.90 -6.03 11.68
C PRO A 55 -12.71 -4.58 11.25
N VAL A 56 -13.11 -4.21 10.03
CA VAL A 56 -13.05 -2.81 9.57
C VAL A 56 -13.96 -1.92 10.41
N SER A 57 -15.19 -2.35 10.67
CA SER A 57 -16.14 -1.58 11.47
C SER A 57 -15.70 -1.43 12.93
N THR A 58 -14.97 -2.41 13.48
CA THR A 58 -14.37 -2.32 14.82
C THR A 58 -13.22 -1.31 14.83
N LEU A 59 -12.32 -1.36 13.85
CA LEU A 59 -11.20 -0.43 13.74
C LEU A 59 -11.68 1.02 13.51
N ALA A 60 -12.67 1.21 12.64
CA ALA A 60 -13.25 2.51 12.32
C ALA A 60 -14.00 3.19 13.47
N ARG A 61 -14.20 2.53 14.62
CA ARG A 61 -14.72 3.17 15.84
C ARG A 61 -13.68 4.04 16.53
N LYS A 62 -12.40 3.85 16.21
CA LYS A 62 -11.28 4.64 16.73
C LYS A 62 -10.83 5.62 15.67
N SER A 63 -10.39 6.80 16.12
CA SER A 63 -9.70 7.73 15.23
C SER A 63 -8.38 7.11 14.77
N VAL A 64 -7.93 7.46 13.57
CA VAL A 64 -6.68 6.92 12.97
C VAL A 64 -5.47 7.20 13.85
N SER A 65 -5.43 8.36 14.51
CA SER A 65 -4.35 8.72 15.44
C SER A 65 -4.30 7.86 16.69
N ASP A 66 -5.39 7.18 17.05
CA ASP A 66 -5.48 6.32 18.23
C ASP A 66 -5.29 4.83 17.90
N TRP A 67 -5.00 4.50 16.63
CA TRP A 67 -4.78 3.12 16.23
C TRP A 67 -3.50 2.57 16.84
N THR A 68 -3.60 1.37 17.39
CA THR A 68 -2.44 0.59 17.84
C THR A 68 -2.22 -0.60 16.90
N GLU A 69 -1.01 -1.18 16.93
CA GLU A 69 -0.75 -2.43 16.20
C GLU A 69 -1.77 -3.53 16.57
N GLN A 70 -2.19 -3.61 17.83
CA GLN A 70 -3.17 -4.59 18.30
C GLN A 70 -4.57 -4.37 17.71
N ASP A 71 -4.95 -3.13 17.45
CA ASP A 71 -6.24 -2.81 16.82
C ASP A 71 -6.27 -3.20 15.35
N VAL A 72 -5.14 -3.04 14.65
CA VAL A 72 -5.00 -3.28 13.21
C VAL A 72 -4.71 -4.76 12.91
N MET A 73 -4.06 -5.48 13.83
CA MET A 73 -3.64 -6.87 13.66
C MET A 73 -4.77 -7.86 13.24
N PRO A 74 -6.01 -7.79 13.76
CA PRO A 74 -7.09 -8.66 13.31
C PRO A 74 -7.40 -8.52 11.81
N LEU A 75 -7.31 -7.30 11.27
CA LEU A 75 -7.52 -7.04 9.85
C LEU A 75 -6.32 -7.50 9.02
N VAL A 76 -5.10 -7.22 9.49
CA VAL A 76 -3.84 -7.67 8.88
C VAL A 76 -3.80 -9.19 8.72
N LYS A 77 -4.16 -9.94 9.77
CA LYS A 77 -4.20 -11.41 9.72
C LYS A 77 -5.17 -11.96 8.69
N ILE A 78 -6.26 -11.25 8.41
CA ILE A 78 -7.24 -11.64 7.39
C ILE A 78 -6.70 -11.35 5.98
N LEU A 79 -5.96 -10.25 5.83
CA LEU A 79 -5.38 -9.81 4.56
C LEU A 79 -4.06 -10.51 4.22
N ALA A 80 -3.40 -11.12 5.21
CA ALA A 80 -2.12 -11.77 5.04
C ALA A 80 -2.17 -12.83 3.93
N GLY A 81 -1.33 -12.66 2.90
CA GLY A 81 -1.21 -13.56 1.75
C GLY A 81 -2.37 -13.49 0.78
N ARG A 82 -3.34 -12.58 1.00
CA ARG A 82 -4.49 -12.37 0.13
C ARG A 82 -4.17 -11.28 -0.86
N ILE A 83 -4.07 -11.66 -2.12
CA ILE A 83 -3.84 -10.73 -3.22
C ILE A 83 -5.14 -10.20 -3.84
N VAL A 84 -6.28 -10.85 -3.61
CA VAL A 84 -7.58 -10.46 -4.18
C VAL A 84 -8.67 -10.46 -3.11
N ILE A 85 -9.52 -9.44 -3.11
CA ILE A 85 -10.78 -9.36 -2.36
C ILE A 85 -11.95 -9.47 -3.34
N ASP A 86 -12.84 -10.42 -3.11
CA ASP A 86 -14.12 -10.51 -3.80
C ASP A 86 -15.10 -9.51 -3.17
N GLY A 87 -15.53 -8.50 -3.93
CA GLY A 87 -16.51 -7.50 -3.57
C GLY A 87 -17.85 -7.66 -4.28
N ILE A 88 -18.13 -8.79 -4.94
CA ILE A 88 -19.35 -8.97 -5.74
C ILE A 88 -20.56 -9.30 -4.85
N GLY A 89 -21.71 -8.70 -5.17
CA GLY A 89 -22.99 -8.99 -4.54
C GLY A 89 -22.95 -8.86 -3.01
N LYS A 90 -23.18 -9.97 -2.29
CA LYS A 90 -23.20 -9.99 -0.81
C LYS A 90 -21.86 -9.62 -0.16
N ASN A 91 -20.76 -9.62 -0.91
CA ASN A 91 -19.45 -9.25 -0.41
C ASN A 91 -19.14 -7.75 -0.53
N PHE A 92 -19.93 -7.01 -1.31
CA PHE A 92 -19.73 -5.59 -1.60
C PHE A 92 -19.58 -4.74 -0.35
N LEU A 93 -20.48 -4.88 0.64
CA LEU A 93 -20.47 -4.04 1.83
C LEU A 93 -19.16 -4.11 2.61
N GLY A 94 -18.58 -5.31 2.74
CA GLY A 94 -17.33 -5.46 3.47
C GLY A 94 -16.10 -5.03 2.65
N ALA A 95 -16.10 -5.27 1.33
CA ALA A 95 -15.06 -4.75 0.44
C ALA A 95 -15.07 -3.21 0.40
N ASN A 96 -16.25 -2.62 0.28
CA ASN A 96 -16.44 -1.17 0.31
C ASN A 96 -16.07 -0.55 1.67
N ALA A 97 -16.35 -1.25 2.78
CA ALA A 97 -15.91 -0.80 4.10
C ALA A 97 -14.38 -0.69 4.16
N LEU A 98 -13.65 -1.70 3.66
CA LEU A 98 -12.18 -1.63 3.58
C LEU A 98 -11.73 -0.48 2.67
N GLY A 99 -12.34 -0.33 1.50
CA GLY A 99 -12.03 0.76 0.57
C GLY A 99 -12.10 2.15 1.21
N ARG A 100 -13.05 2.38 2.12
CA ARG A 100 -13.22 3.67 2.83
C ARG A 100 -12.09 4.00 3.81
N ILE A 101 -11.43 3.00 4.38
CA ILE A 101 -10.33 3.20 5.35
C ILE A 101 -8.97 2.89 4.73
N ASN A 102 -8.92 2.55 3.44
CA ASN A 102 -7.72 1.96 2.83
C ASN A 102 -6.53 2.92 2.81
N GLU A 103 -6.79 4.22 2.61
CA GLU A 103 -5.74 5.25 2.62
C GLU A 103 -5.09 5.38 4.00
N ASP A 104 -5.90 5.49 5.05
CA ASP A 104 -5.44 5.54 6.44
C ASP A 104 -4.73 4.24 6.84
N LEU A 105 -5.30 3.10 6.46
CA LEU A 105 -4.73 1.78 6.72
C LEU A 105 -3.39 1.60 6.04
N THR A 106 -3.26 1.99 4.78
CA THR A 106 -2.01 1.91 4.02
C THR A 106 -0.94 2.79 4.67
N THR A 107 -1.30 4.01 5.06
CA THR A 107 -0.41 4.93 5.77
C THR A 107 0.07 4.35 7.09
N PHE A 108 -0.84 3.77 7.88
CA PHE A 108 -0.50 3.09 9.12
C PHE A 108 0.45 1.91 8.89
N ILE A 109 0.16 1.04 7.90
CA ILE A 109 0.98 -0.14 7.58
C ILE A 109 2.41 0.27 7.20
N PHE A 110 2.58 1.28 6.35
CA PHE A 110 3.92 1.74 5.95
C PHE A 110 4.73 2.33 7.11
N ALA A 111 4.08 2.88 8.13
CA ALA A 111 4.75 3.32 9.35
C ALA A 111 5.18 2.16 10.27
N HIS A 112 4.70 0.93 10.05
CA HIS A 112 4.93 -0.24 10.90
C HIS A 112 5.54 -1.42 10.11
N PRO A 113 6.89 -1.47 9.95
CA PRO A 113 7.56 -2.45 9.08
C PRO A 113 7.22 -3.93 9.36
N LYS A 114 6.99 -4.29 10.63
CA LYS A 114 6.57 -5.66 11.00
C LYS A 114 5.20 -6.02 10.43
N ILE A 115 4.24 -5.10 10.51
CA ILE A 115 2.91 -5.31 9.93
C ILE A 115 3.00 -5.32 8.41
N TRP A 116 3.79 -4.42 7.83
CA TRP A 116 3.98 -4.35 6.39
C TRP A 116 4.51 -5.66 5.80
N SER A 117 5.42 -6.35 6.49
CA SER A 117 5.92 -7.67 6.06
C SER A 117 4.86 -8.79 6.01
N MET A 118 3.66 -8.55 6.54
CA MET A 118 2.56 -9.52 6.59
C MET A 118 1.49 -9.29 5.52
N VAL A 119 1.47 -8.13 4.85
CA VAL A 119 0.37 -7.75 3.95
C VAL A 119 0.91 -7.49 2.56
N ASP A 120 0.51 -8.34 1.62
CA ASP A 120 0.74 -8.10 0.21
C ASP A 120 -0.19 -7.01 -0.34
N PRO A 121 0.19 -6.36 -1.45
CA PRO A 121 -0.74 -5.52 -2.19
C PRO A 121 -2.04 -6.27 -2.53
N VAL A 122 -3.19 -5.64 -2.25
CA VAL A 122 -4.50 -6.27 -2.42
C VAL A 122 -5.29 -5.63 -3.56
N TYR A 123 -5.77 -6.44 -4.49
CA TYR A 123 -6.67 -6.06 -5.57
C TYR A 123 -8.12 -6.33 -5.19
N PHE A 124 -9.06 -5.56 -5.74
CA PHE A 124 -10.50 -5.76 -5.52
C PHE A 124 -11.16 -6.27 -6.81
N SER A 125 -11.80 -7.43 -6.73
CA SER A 125 -12.70 -7.92 -7.77
C SER A 125 -14.11 -7.40 -7.47
N ILE A 126 -14.58 -6.47 -8.30
CA ILE A 126 -15.90 -5.84 -8.14
C ILE A 126 -16.70 -6.01 -9.42
N ASP A 127 -18.02 -6.21 -9.26
CA ASP A 127 -18.95 -6.06 -10.36
C ASP A 127 -19.38 -4.60 -10.42
N VAL A 128 -18.79 -3.85 -11.36
CA VAL A 128 -19.06 -2.43 -11.55
C VAL A 128 -20.53 -2.15 -11.83
N THR A 129 -21.29 -3.08 -12.41
CA THR A 129 -22.73 -2.91 -12.69
C THR A 129 -23.58 -2.89 -11.42
N THR A 130 -23.04 -3.37 -10.30
CA THR A 130 -23.69 -3.39 -8.99
C THR A 130 -23.32 -2.20 -8.10
N CYS A 131 -22.41 -1.35 -8.57
CA CYS A 131 -21.95 -0.18 -7.81
C CYS A 131 -22.85 1.04 -8.06
N PRO A 132 -23.07 1.93 -7.06
CA PRO A 132 -23.73 3.20 -7.29
C PRO A 132 -23.01 3.99 -8.39
N ASN A 133 -23.76 4.42 -9.42
CA ASN A 133 -23.24 5.12 -10.60
C ASN A 133 -22.25 4.32 -11.47
N ASN A 134 -22.21 2.98 -11.36
CA ASN A 134 -21.25 2.12 -12.05
C ASN A 134 -19.77 2.47 -11.79
N ALA A 135 -19.49 3.12 -10.66
CA ALA A 135 -18.14 3.52 -10.29
C ALA A 135 -17.55 2.53 -9.27
N PRO A 136 -16.30 2.06 -9.47
CA PRO A 136 -15.56 1.38 -8.41
C PRO A 136 -15.55 2.22 -7.12
N PRO A 137 -15.42 1.60 -5.93
CA PRO A 137 -14.95 2.32 -4.75
C PRO A 137 -13.68 3.10 -5.13
N VAL A 138 -13.42 4.27 -4.53
CA VAL A 138 -12.18 5.01 -4.80
C VAL A 138 -11.00 4.18 -4.27
N ILE A 139 -10.47 3.32 -5.13
CA ILE A 139 -9.27 2.53 -4.89
C ILE A 139 -8.18 3.32 -5.60
N ASN A 140 -7.33 4.01 -4.84
CA ASN A 140 -6.09 4.53 -5.42
C ASN A 140 -5.38 3.33 -6.07
N ALA A 141 -5.24 3.39 -7.40
CA ALA A 141 -4.67 2.31 -8.18
C ALA A 141 -3.29 1.96 -7.61
N TYR A 142 -3.15 0.72 -7.14
CA TYR A 142 -1.87 0.18 -6.71
C TYR A 142 -1.37 -0.82 -7.78
N PRO A 143 -0.07 -0.78 -8.15
CA PRO A 143 0.93 0.17 -7.66
C PRO A 143 0.67 1.57 -8.21
N PRO A 144 0.94 2.65 -7.44
CA PRO A 144 0.78 4.00 -7.93
C PRO A 144 1.60 4.19 -9.22
N PHE A 145 1.04 4.93 -10.19
CA PHE A 145 1.75 5.34 -11.38
C PHE A 145 3.06 6.02 -10.97
N GLY A 146 4.20 5.46 -11.40
CA GLY A 146 5.52 5.93 -11.01
C GLY A 146 6.14 5.22 -9.80
N SER A 147 5.56 4.11 -9.34
CA SER A 147 6.24 3.21 -8.41
C SER A 147 7.61 2.86 -8.99
N PRO A 148 8.71 3.20 -8.28
CA PRO A 148 10.01 2.76 -8.72
C PRO A 148 10.02 1.24 -8.55
N HIS A 149 9.97 0.52 -9.68
CA HIS A 149 10.57 -0.79 -9.74
C HIS A 149 12.02 -0.59 -9.30
N CYS A 150 12.35 -1.10 -8.12
CA CYS A 150 13.73 -1.21 -7.68
C CYS A 150 14.51 -2.15 -8.59
#